data_AF-A0A5N9BV73-F1
#
_entry.id   AF-A0A5N9BV73-F1
#
_cell.length_a   1.000
_cell.length_b   1.000
_cell.length_c   1.000
_cell.angle_alpha   90.00
_cell.angle_beta   90.00
_cell.angle_gamma   90.00
#
_symmetry.space_group_name_H-M   'P 1'
#
loop_
_entity.id
_entity.type
_entity.pdbx_description
1 polymer ?
#
loop_
_entity_poly.entity_id
_entity_poly.type
_entity_poly.pdbx_seq_one_letter_code
_entity_poly.pdbx_strand_id
1 'polypeptide(L)'
;MNTSVSQMVLTVIDSPITWSVLGFVIGLALGANLASMWIMLVALICYLVLLKYHGAANPLTETGLFATGPSFLICWVFGFIVHGWIF
;
A
#
# COMPACT_ATOMS: atom_id res chain seq x y z
N MET A 1 -7.75 8.10 -24.28
CA MET A 1 -8.09 7.75 -22.88
C MET A 1 -8.71 8.97 -22.23
N ASN A 2 -9.90 8.84 -21.67
CA ASN A 2 -10.62 9.95 -21.04
C ASN A 2 -9.81 10.43 -19.83
N THR A 3 -9.36 11.70 -19.85
CA THR A 3 -8.44 12.26 -18.85
C THR A 3 -8.96 12.16 -17.42
N SER A 4 -10.29 12.10 -17.24
CA SER A 4 -10.94 11.92 -15.93
C SER A 4 -10.65 10.58 -15.26
N VAL A 5 -10.66 9.47 -16.02
CA VAL A 5 -10.44 8.12 -15.45
C VAL A 5 -8.99 7.94 -15.03
N SER A 6 -8.04 8.45 -15.82
CA SER A 6 -6.61 8.36 -15.50
C SER A 6 -6.25 9.13 -14.24
N GLN A 7 -6.87 10.29 -14.00
CA GLN A 7 -6.66 11.07 -12.78
C GLN A 7 -7.25 10.38 -11.55
N MET A 8 -8.43 9.75 -11.68
CA MET A 8 -9.02 8.97 -10.58
C MET A 8 -8.14 7.79 -10.17
N VAL A 9 -7.59 7.05 -11.14
CA VAL A 9 -6.71 5.90 -10.87
C VAL A 9 -5.44 6.35 -10.14
N LEU A 10 -4.82 7.45 -10.57
CA LEU A 10 -3.67 8.03 -9.87
C LEU A 10 -4.03 8.47 -8.45
N THR A 11 -5.17 9.15 -8.27
CA THR A 11 -5.63 9.59 -6.93
C THR A 11 -5.85 8.41 -5.98
N VAL A 12 -6.37 7.29 -6.47
CA VAL A 12 -6.60 6.08 -5.66
C VAL A 12 -5.29 5.38 -5.32
N ILE A 13 -4.37 5.32 -6.28
CA ILE A 13 -3.05 4.69 -6.12
C ILE A 13 -2.15 5.53 -5.21
N ASP A 14 -2.22 6.85 -5.26
CA ASP A 14 -1.38 7.74 -4.44
C ASP A 14 -1.97 7.97 -3.04
N SER A 15 -3.15 7.39 -2.75
CA SER A 15 -3.82 7.53 -1.47
C SER A 15 -3.29 6.52 -0.44
N PRO A 16 -2.73 6.98 0.71
CA PRO A 16 -2.27 6.08 1.76
C PRO A 16 -3.38 5.19 2.30
N ILE A 17 -4.62 5.64 2.27
CA ILE A 17 -5.78 4.90 2.78
C ILE A 17 -6.04 3.65 1.94
N THR A 18 -5.91 3.74 0.60
CA THR A 18 -6.09 2.59 -0.28
C THR A 18 -5.07 1.51 0.04
N TRP A 19 -3.80 1.90 0.22
CA TRP A 19 -2.71 1.01 0.59
C TRP A 19 -2.91 0.39 1.98
N SER A 20 -3.38 1.16 2.96
CA SER A 20 -3.74 0.65 4.29
C SER A 20 -4.79 -0.45 4.22
N VAL A 21 -5.88 -0.24 3.48
CA VAL A 21 -6.97 -1.22 3.35
C VAL A 21 -6.47 -2.50 2.68
N LEU A 22 -5.68 -2.37 1.61
CA LEU A 22 -5.07 -3.53 0.95
C LEU A 22 -4.16 -4.30 1.88
N GLY A 23 -3.26 -3.61 2.59
CA GLY A 23 -2.36 -4.22 3.57
C GLY A 23 -3.13 -4.99 4.64
N PHE A 24 -4.14 -4.36 5.24
CA PHE A 24 -4.98 -4.98 6.26
C PHE A 24 -5.70 -6.24 5.76
N VAL A 25 -6.35 -6.18 4.59
CA VAL A 25 -7.06 -7.33 4.03
C VAL A 25 -6.11 -8.49 3.72
N ILE A 26 -4.93 -8.20 3.17
CA ILE A 26 -3.91 -9.23 2.89
C ILE A 26 -3.42 -9.87 4.19
N GLY A 27 -3.08 -9.05 5.19
CA GLY A 27 -2.62 -9.52 6.50
C GLY A 27 -3.68 -10.35 7.21
N LEU A 28 -4.95 -9.93 7.15
CA LEU A 28 -6.07 -10.61 7.78
C LEU A 28 -6.48 -11.91 7.07
N ALA A 29 -6.30 -12.01 5.75
CA ALA A 29 -6.66 -13.21 4.99
C ALA A 29 -5.58 -14.30 5.08
N LEU A 30 -4.29 -13.92 5.03
CA LEU A 30 -3.18 -14.86 4.89
C LEU A 30 -2.33 -15.02 6.17
N GLY A 31 -2.46 -14.13 7.15
CA GLY A 31 -1.59 -14.09 8.33
C GLY A 31 -0.11 -13.89 7.98
N ALA A 32 0.80 -14.27 8.88
CA ALA A 32 2.26 -14.25 8.65
C ALA A 32 2.75 -15.54 7.95
N ASN A 33 2.02 -15.99 6.93
CA ASN A 33 2.44 -17.13 6.12
C ASN A 33 3.45 -16.71 5.04
N LEU A 34 4.22 -17.66 4.51
CA LEU A 34 5.21 -17.46 3.45
C LEU A 34 4.63 -16.74 2.23
N ALA A 35 3.40 -17.07 1.84
CA ALA A 35 2.70 -16.40 0.73
C ALA A 35 2.43 -14.91 1.01
N SER A 36 2.04 -14.58 2.24
CA SER A 36 1.82 -13.19 2.69
C SER A 36 3.11 -12.38 2.62
N MET A 37 4.24 -12.97 3.02
CA MET A 37 5.56 -12.33 2.96
C MET A 37 5.98 -12.01 1.52
N TRP A 38 5.72 -12.90 0.57
CA TRP A 38 5.99 -12.64 -0.85
C TRP A 38 5.11 -11.52 -1.42
N ILE A 39 3.82 -11.49 -1.08
CA ILE A 39 2.91 -10.41 -1.48
C ILE A 39 3.40 -9.07 -0.92
N MET A 40 3.81 -9.06 0.35
CA MET A 40 4.35 -7.88 1.02
C MET A 40 5.63 -7.39 0.32
N LEU A 41 6.56 -8.30 0.00
CA LEU A 41 7.77 -7.95 -0.75
C LEU A 41 7.45 -7.31 -2.11
N VAL A 42 6.53 -7.90 -2.87
CA VAL A 42 6.11 -7.36 -4.18
C VAL A 42 5.46 -5.98 -4.01
N ALA A 43 4.62 -5.79 -2.99
CA ALA A 43 4.00 -4.50 -2.69
C ALA A 43 5.05 -3.42 -2.36
N LEU A 44 6.11 -3.77 -1.61
CA LEU A 44 7.21 -2.86 -1.30
C LEU A 44 8.00 -2.50 -2.56
N ILE A 45 8.31 -3.47 -3.42
CA ILE A 45 8.99 -3.21 -4.70
C ILE A 45 8.13 -2.28 -5.57
N CYS A 46 6.82 -2.53 -5.63
CA CYS A 46 5.88 -1.69 -6.38
C CYS A 46 5.85 -0.25 -5.85
N TYR A 47 5.84 -0.07 -4.53
CA TYR A 47 5.93 1.23 -3.88
C TYR A 47 7.22 1.98 -4.23
N LEU A 48 8.38 1.31 -4.19
CA LEU A 48 9.67 1.92 -4.55
C LEU A 48 9.71 2.35 -6.03
N VAL A 49 9.14 1.54 -6.92
CA VAL A 49 9.00 1.88 -8.34
C VAL A 49 8.08 3.10 -8.52
N LEU A 50 6.98 3.17 -7.77
CA LEU A 50 6.03 4.27 -7.80
C LEU A 50 6.64 5.59 -7.32
N LEU A 51 7.46 5.56 -6.26
CA LEU A 51 8.25 6.72 -5.84
C LEU A 51 9.23 7.17 -6.91
N LYS A 52 9.92 6.22 -7.57
CA LYS A 52 10.85 6.54 -8.66
C LYS A 52 10.15 7.25 -9.83
N TYR A 53 8.89 6.92 -10.12
CA TYR A 53 8.13 7.57 -11.19
C TYR A 53 7.64 8.98 -10.85
N HIS A 54 7.37 9.27 -9.57
CA HIS A 54 6.88 10.60 -9.15
C HIS A 54 7.95 11.70 -9.19
N GLY A 55 9.23 11.35 -9.33
CA GLY A 55 10.29 12.30 -9.61
C GLY A 55 10.57 13.25 -8.44
N ALA A 56 10.59 14.57 -8.71
CA ALA A 56 10.97 15.56 -7.72
C ALA A 56 9.89 15.73 -6.63
N ALA A 57 10.35 15.69 -5.38
CA ALA A 57 9.66 16.06 -4.16
C ALA A 57 8.74 17.30 -4.34
N ASN A 58 7.42 17.11 -4.26
CA ASN A 58 6.45 18.21 -4.21
C ASN A 58 5.93 18.33 -2.77
N PRO A 59 6.26 19.41 -2.05
CA PRO A 59 5.98 19.54 -0.62
C PRO A 59 4.49 19.50 -0.26
N LEU A 60 3.58 19.72 -1.22
CA LEU A 60 2.14 19.67 -0.98
C LEU A 60 1.55 18.25 -1.05
N THR A 61 2.17 17.33 -1.79
CA THR A 61 1.60 15.99 -2.08
C THR A 61 2.52 14.84 -1.64
N GLU A 62 3.79 15.13 -1.40
CA GLU A 62 4.82 14.15 -1.08
C GLU A 62 4.60 13.45 0.27
N THR A 63 4.03 14.15 1.26
CA THR A 63 3.72 13.51 2.56
C THR A 63 2.70 12.38 2.40
N GLY A 64 1.69 12.57 1.56
CA GLY A 64 0.69 11.54 1.27
C GLY A 64 1.31 10.36 0.50
N LEU A 65 2.06 10.67 -0.56
CA LEU A 65 2.71 9.67 -1.39
C LEU A 65 3.70 8.82 -0.58
N PHE A 66 4.54 9.45 0.24
CA PHE A 66 5.51 8.76 1.08
C PHE A 66 4.87 7.97 2.23
N ALA A 67 3.71 8.42 2.71
CA ALA A 67 2.99 7.69 3.74
C ALA A 67 2.41 6.37 3.21
N THR A 68 2.15 6.20 1.91
CA THR A 68 1.50 4.99 1.36
C THR A 68 2.21 3.68 1.74
N GLY A 69 3.54 3.60 1.58
CA GLY A 69 4.33 2.41 1.88
C GLY A 69 4.32 2.02 3.37
N PRO A 70 4.69 2.92 4.30
CA PRO A 70 4.59 2.67 5.74
C PRO A 70 3.16 2.35 6.19
N SER A 71 2.15 3.01 5.62
CA SER A 71 0.74 2.76 5.94
C SER A 71 0.32 1.33 5.59
N PHE A 72 0.70 0.85 4.39
CA PHE A 72 0.50 -0.53 3.97
C PHE A 72 1.11 -1.52 4.97
N LEU A 73 2.37 -1.30 5.36
CA LEU A 73 3.09 -2.18 6.28
C LEU A 73 2.43 -2.27 7.65
N ILE A 74 2.10 -1.12 8.25
CA ILE A 74 1.49 -1.06 9.58
C ILE A 74 0.13 -1.78 9.57
N CYS A 75 -0.70 -1.49 8.56
CA CYS A 75 -2.00 -2.12 8.43
C CYS A 75 -1.91 -3.62 8.12
N TRP A 76 -0.91 -4.05 7.34
CA TRP A 76 -0.65 -5.46 7.10
C TRP A 76 -0.23 -6.20 8.38
N VAL A 77 0.68 -5.63 9.17
CA VAL A 77 1.06 -6.17 10.48
C VAL A 77 -0.17 -6.28 11.38
N PHE A 78 -1.00 -5.24 11.42
CA PHE A 78 -2.23 -5.25 12.21
C PHE A 78 -3.21 -6.33 11.76
N GLY A 79 -3.41 -6.50 10.45
CA GLY A 79 -4.24 -7.56 9.88
C GLY A 79 -3.73 -8.96 10.24
N PHE A 80 -2.42 -9.18 10.16
CA PHE A 80 -1.80 -10.44 10.58
C PHE A 80 -2.01 -10.71 12.08
N ILE A 81 -1.82 -9.70 12.95
CA ILE A 81 -2.05 -9.85 14.39
C ILE A 81 -3.48 -10.32 14.65
N VAL A 82 -4.46 -9.69 14.00
CA VAL A 82 -5.88 -10.06 14.12
C VAL A 82 -6.12 -11.48 13.60
N HIS A 83 -5.53 -11.86 12.47
CA HIS A 83 -5.63 -13.22 11.95
C HIS A 83 -5.13 -14.26 12.96
N GLY A 84 -3.96 -14.05 13.56
CA GLY A 84 -3.39 -14.97 14.55
C GLY A 84 -4.12 -14.99 15.90
N TRP A 85 -5.06 -14.09 16.15
CA TRP A 85 -5.96 -14.16 17.31
C TRP A 85 -7.24 -14.94 17.02
N ILE A 86 -7.70 -14.93 15.77
CA ILE A 86 -8.97 -15.55 15.36
C ILE A 86 -8.75 -17.03 15.00
N PHE A 87 -7.58 -17.38 14.45
CA PHE A 87 -7.24 -18.70 13.94
C PHE A 87 -6.03 -19.29 14.68
#